data_AF-A0A259S5I9-F1
#
_entry.id   AF-A0A259S5I9-F1
#
_cell.length_a   1.000
_cell.length_b   1.000
_cell.length_c   1.000
_cell.angle_alpha   90.00
_cell.angle_beta   90.00
_cell.angle_gamma   90.00
#
_symmetry.space_group_name_H-M   'P 1'
#
loop_
_entity.id
_entity.type
_entity.pdbx_description
1 polymer ?
#
loop_
_entity_poly.entity_id
_entity_poly.type
_entity_poly.pdbx_seq_one_letter_code
_entity_poly.pdbx_strand_id
1 'polypeptide(L)'
;MPTRHRAAFAAEEGQMVMTIDAQERCLLIYPLATWLIIEPQIDALPSFNAQANRVKRMLIGHATELTLDSAGRILVPTELRNHAELDKEVVLVGQGKKLELWSQPNWAAQTEVFFSESNDKNLPAALEAISL
;
A
#
# COMPACT_ATOMS: atom_id res chain seq x y z
N MET A 1 8.12 -11.07 -5.07
CA MET A 1 7.90 -9.84 -5.86
C MET A 1 7.91 -10.12 -7.37
N PRO A 2 6.89 -9.69 -8.13
CA PRO A 2 6.84 -9.79 -9.59
C PRO A 2 7.98 -9.02 -10.27
N THR A 3 8.47 -9.53 -11.40
CA THR A 3 9.67 -9.05 -12.10
C THR A 3 9.63 -7.56 -12.43
N ARG A 4 8.46 -7.03 -12.85
CA ARG A 4 8.29 -5.62 -13.22
C ARG A 4 8.55 -4.65 -12.06
N HIS A 5 8.28 -5.07 -10.83
CA HIS A 5 8.43 -4.22 -9.65
C HIS A 5 9.80 -4.37 -8.99
N ARG A 6 10.55 -5.45 -9.28
CA ARG A 6 11.88 -5.67 -8.69
C ARG A 6 12.85 -4.54 -8.98
N ALA A 7 12.79 -3.90 -10.15
CA ALA A 7 13.73 -2.83 -10.51
C ALA A 7 13.67 -1.62 -9.55
N ALA A 8 12.46 -1.23 -9.11
CA ALA A 8 12.28 -0.11 -8.19
C ALA A 8 12.87 -0.41 -6.79
N PHE A 9 12.85 -1.67 -6.36
CA PHE A 9 13.42 -2.09 -5.07
C PHE A 9 14.90 -2.49 -5.17
N ALA A 10 15.36 -2.95 -6.33
CA ALA A 10 16.75 -3.35 -6.56
C ALA A 10 17.73 -2.18 -6.49
N ALA A 11 17.28 -0.96 -6.79
CA ALA A 11 18.07 0.26 -6.66
C ALA A 11 18.43 0.60 -5.20
N GLU A 12 17.68 0.06 -4.24
CA GLU A 12 17.84 0.32 -2.80
C GLU A 12 18.21 -0.96 -2.03
N GLU A 13 18.95 -1.88 -2.67
CA GLU A 13 19.35 -3.16 -2.07
C GLU A 13 18.16 -3.99 -1.55
N GLY A 14 16.96 -3.74 -2.08
CA GLY A 14 15.72 -4.38 -1.65
C GLY A 14 15.11 -3.84 -0.37
N GLN A 15 15.59 -2.69 0.14
CA GLN A 15 15.01 -2.00 1.29
C GLN A 15 13.64 -1.40 0.95
N MET A 16 12.72 -1.51 1.90
CA MET A 16 11.34 -1.07 1.75
C MET A 16 10.68 -0.86 3.11
N VAL A 17 9.56 -0.16 3.10
CA VAL A 17 8.67 -0.03 4.25
C VAL A 17 7.33 -0.67 3.92
N MET A 18 6.85 -1.49 4.85
CA MET A 18 5.51 -2.07 4.81
C MET A 18 4.68 -1.49 5.95
N THR A 19 3.45 -1.08 5.66
CA THR A 19 2.49 -0.60 6.65
C THR A 19 1.07 -1.05 6.27
N ILE A 20 0.07 -0.69 7.07
CA ILE A 20 -1.36 -0.96 6.79
C ILE A 20 -1.97 0.19 6.00
N ASP A 21 -3.09 -0.04 5.31
CA ASP A 21 -3.93 1.05 4.80
C ASP A 21 -4.82 1.62 5.92
N ALA A 22 -5.15 2.91 5.85
CA ALA A 22 -5.95 3.59 6.87
C ALA A 22 -7.47 3.33 6.74
N GLN A 23 -7.90 2.87 5.58
CA GLN A 23 -9.31 2.68 5.20
C GLN A 23 -9.57 1.23 4.79
N GLU A 24 -8.60 0.57 4.17
CA GLU A 24 -8.76 -0.76 3.58
C GLU A 24 -8.01 -1.86 4.32
N ARG A 25 -8.45 -3.12 4.14
CA ARG A 25 -7.82 -4.32 4.73
C ARG A 25 -6.69 -4.86 3.85
N CYS A 26 -5.68 -4.03 3.62
CA CYS A 26 -4.49 -4.38 2.85
C CYS A 26 -3.21 -3.81 3.46
N LEU A 27 -2.07 -4.26 2.94
CA LEU A 27 -0.76 -3.70 3.29
C LEU A 27 -0.24 -2.82 2.17
N LEU A 28 0.36 -1.70 2.54
CA LEU A 28 1.05 -0.79 1.64
C LEU A 28 2.54 -1.08 1.70
N ILE A 29 3.19 -1.19 0.53
CA ILE A 29 4.62 -1.44 0.41
C ILE A 29 5.24 -0.31 -0.42
N TYR A 30 6.20 0.39 0.16
CA TYR A 30 6.93 1.50 -0.46
C TYR A 30 8.41 1.15 -0.57
N PRO A 31 9.10 1.51 -1.68
CA PRO A 31 10.55 1.64 -1.65
C PRO A 31 10.95 2.62 -0.54
N LEU A 32 12.07 2.37 0.13
CA LEU A 32 12.46 3.16 1.31
C LEU A 32 12.60 4.65 0.96
N ALA A 33 13.23 5.01 -0.16
CA ALA A 33 13.34 6.42 -0.56
C ALA A 33 11.98 7.08 -0.83
N THR A 34 10.99 6.31 -1.29
CA THR A 34 9.63 6.83 -1.47
C THR A 34 8.97 7.07 -0.10
N TRP A 35 9.13 6.15 0.84
CA TRP A 35 8.59 6.29 2.19
C TRP A 35 9.17 7.51 2.91
N LEU A 36 10.50 7.73 2.81
CA LEU A 36 11.18 8.87 3.44
C LEU A 36 10.68 10.24 2.95
N ILE A 37 10.04 10.30 1.79
CA ILE A 37 9.38 11.51 1.28
C ILE A 37 7.95 11.65 1.83
N ILE A 38 7.24 10.54 2.02
CA ILE A 38 5.83 10.49 2.42
C ILE A 38 5.68 10.64 3.93
N GLU A 39 6.52 9.99 4.72
CA GLU A 39 6.42 9.98 6.19
C GLU A 39 6.40 11.39 6.80
N PRO A 40 7.29 12.33 6.43
CA PRO A 40 7.24 13.70 6.96
C PRO A 40 5.94 14.43 6.60
N GLN A 41 5.32 14.10 5.47
CA GLN A 41 4.04 14.70 5.05
C GLN A 41 2.89 14.18 5.91
N ILE A 42 2.91 12.89 6.27
CA ILE A 42 1.94 12.29 7.18
C ILE A 42 2.15 12.86 8.60
N ASP A 43 3.39 12.99 9.05
CA ASP A 43 3.70 13.55 10.37
C ASP A 43 3.35 15.04 10.49
N ALA A 44 3.39 15.79 9.39
CA ALA A 44 2.96 17.18 9.34
C ALA A 44 1.44 17.38 9.45
N LEU A 45 0.62 16.31 9.42
CA LEU A 45 -0.83 16.44 9.53
C LEU A 45 -1.25 17.07 10.88
N PRO A 46 -2.35 17.86 10.94
CA PRO A 46 -2.70 18.62 12.13
C PRO A 46 -2.94 17.76 13.39
N SER A 47 -2.16 17.98 14.44
CA SER A 47 -2.22 17.18 15.69
C SER A 47 -3.51 17.34 16.49
N PHE A 48 -4.28 18.42 16.30
CA PHE A 48 -5.59 18.61 16.96
C PHE A 48 -6.75 18.00 16.17
N ASN A 49 -6.47 17.38 15.01
CA ASN A 49 -7.48 16.68 14.22
C ASN A 49 -7.47 15.18 14.58
N ALA A 50 -8.60 14.68 15.09
CA ALA A 50 -8.72 13.28 15.50
C ALA A 50 -8.51 12.28 14.34
N GLN A 51 -8.97 12.61 13.13
CA GLN A 51 -8.79 11.79 11.95
C GLN A 51 -7.32 11.78 11.49
N ALA A 52 -6.64 12.93 11.50
CA ALA A 52 -5.22 13.01 11.23
C ALA A 52 -4.42 12.13 12.19
N ASN A 53 -4.70 12.20 13.49
CA ASN A 53 -4.04 11.35 14.49
C ASN A 53 -4.33 9.87 14.29
N ARG A 54 -5.54 9.50 13.86
CA ARG A 54 -5.86 8.12 13.49
C ARG A 54 -5.01 7.67 12.31
N VAL A 55 -4.92 8.46 11.24
CA VAL A 55 -4.12 8.13 10.06
C VAL A 55 -2.63 7.98 10.42
N LYS A 56 -2.07 8.90 11.23
CA LYS A 56 -0.68 8.78 11.72
C LYS A 56 -0.45 7.47 12.46
N ARG A 57 -1.34 7.12 13.39
CA ARG A 57 -1.24 5.86 14.15
C ARG A 57 -1.31 4.63 13.24
N MET A 58 -2.21 4.64 12.26
CA MET A 58 -2.36 3.51 11.33
C MET A 58 -1.13 3.40 10.42
N LEU A 59 -0.70 4.48 9.76
CA LEU A 59 0.37 4.42 8.77
C LEU A 59 1.76 4.39 9.41
N ILE A 60 2.10 5.37 10.25
CA ILE A 60 3.45 5.46 10.85
C ILE A 60 3.58 4.42 11.97
N GLY A 61 2.55 4.25 12.79
CA GLY A 61 2.59 3.31 13.93
C GLY A 61 2.74 1.84 13.54
N HIS A 62 2.39 1.47 12.31
CA HIS A 62 2.56 0.10 11.78
C HIS A 62 3.68 0.01 10.72
N ALA A 63 4.38 1.10 10.42
CA ALA A 63 5.46 1.10 9.45
C ALA A 63 6.61 0.21 9.94
N THR A 64 6.95 -0.78 9.12
CA THR A 64 8.03 -1.74 9.39
C THR A 64 8.99 -1.75 8.22
N GLU A 65 10.26 -1.47 8.47
CA GLU A 65 11.33 -1.64 7.49
C GLU A 65 11.58 -3.12 7.22
N LEU A 66 11.68 -3.49 5.94
CA LEU A 66 11.91 -4.85 5.47
C LEU A 66 12.97 -4.84 4.38
N THR A 67 13.57 -6.00 4.15
CA THR A 67 14.55 -6.21 3.09
C THR A 67 14.18 -7.46 2.29
N LEU A 68 14.30 -7.37 0.97
CA LEU A 68 14.17 -8.53 0.10
C LEU A 68 15.32 -9.52 0.34
N ASP A 69 15.00 -10.80 0.43
CA ASP A 69 16.04 -11.82 0.40
C ASP A 69 16.61 -11.99 -1.02
N SER A 70 17.67 -12.79 -1.15
CA SER A 70 18.33 -13.07 -2.43
C SER A 70 17.42 -13.74 -3.47
N ALA A 71 16.29 -14.32 -3.06
CA ALA A 71 15.27 -14.89 -3.93
C ALA A 71 14.13 -13.91 -4.25
N GLY A 72 14.20 -12.67 -3.77
CA GLY A 72 13.17 -11.64 -3.96
C GLY A 72 11.88 -11.90 -3.18
N ARG A 73 11.99 -12.58 -2.03
CA ARG A 73 10.92 -12.83 -1.06
C ARG A 73 11.02 -11.85 0.11
N ILE A 74 9.89 -11.63 0.77
CA ILE A 74 9.77 -10.74 1.93
C ILE A 74 9.09 -11.53 3.04
N LEU A 75 9.59 -11.42 4.26
CA LEU A 75 8.89 -11.93 5.42
C LEU A 75 7.90 -10.88 5.91
N VAL A 76 6.60 -11.16 5.76
CA VAL A 76 5.54 -10.28 6.29
C VAL A 76 5.43 -10.48 7.81
N PRO A 77 5.61 -9.43 8.63
CA PRO A 77 5.38 -9.49 10.07
C PRO A 77 3.99 -10.02 10.43
N THR A 78 3.88 -10.81 11.50
CA THR A 78 2.61 -11.46 11.90
C THR A 78 1.49 -10.45 12.13
N GLU A 79 1.79 -9.30 12.73
CA GLU A 79 0.79 -8.25 12.98
C GLU A 79 0.20 -7.70 11.68
N LEU A 80 1.05 -7.41 10.69
CA LEU A 80 0.62 -6.92 9.38
C LEU A 80 -0.13 -8.01 8.61
N ARG A 81 0.35 -9.26 8.68
CA ARG A 81 -0.33 -10.42 8.09
C ARG A 81 -1.75 -10.55 8.63
N ASN A 82 -1.91 -10.45 9.95
CA ASN A 82 -3.21 -10.55 10.62
C ASN A 82 -4.12 -9.38 10.26
N HIS A 83 -3.58 -8.15 10.17
CA HIS A 83 -4.37 -6.97 9.80
C HIS A 83 -5.01 -7.10 8.41
N ALA A 84 -4.22 -7.53 7.42
CA ALA A 84 -4.65 -7.69 6.03
C ALA A 84 -5.26 -9.07 5.73
N GLU A 85 -5.44 -9.89 6.76
CA GLU A 85 -6.08 -11.22 6.68
C GLU A 85 -5.42 -12.12 5.60
N LEU A 86 -4.10 -12.03 5.48
CA LEU A 86 -3.37 -12.79 4.48
C LEU A 86 -3.27 -14.27 4.91
N ASP A 87 -3.66 -15.16 4.00
CA ASP A 87 -3.50 -16.60 4.13
C ASP A 87 -2.67 -17.16 2.95
N LYS A 88 -3.21 -18.12 2.18
CA LYS A 88 -2.46 -18.81 1.12
C LYS A 88 -2.36 -18.01 -0.16
N GLU A 89 -3.46 -17.38 -0.57
CA GLU A 89 -3.55 -16.65 -1.83
C GLU A 89 -3.58 -15.15 -1.58
N VAL A 90 -2.66 -14.46 -2.25
CA VAL A 90 -2.48 -13.02 -2.11
C VAL A 90 -2.45 -12.36 -3.47
N VAL A 91 -2.94 -11.13 -3.53
CA VAL A 91 -2.93 -10.30 -4.73
C VAL A 91 -2.00 -9.13 -4.49
N LEU A 92 -1.12 -8.88 -5.45
CA LEU A 92 -0.22 -7.73 -5.43
C LEU A 92 -0.64 -6.73 -6.51
N VAL A 93 -1.05 -5.54 -6.10
CA VAL A 93 -1.54 -4.48 -6.98
C VAL A 93 -0.51 -3.36 -7.04
N GLY A 94 -0.17 -2.90 -8.24
CA GLY A 94 0.75 -1.78 -8.42
C GLY A 94 0.02 -0.45 -8.56
N GLN A 95 0.31 0.51 -7.68
CA GLN A 95 -0.30 1.85 -7.65
C GLN A 95 0.77 2.94 -7.86
N GLY A 96 1.51 2.84 -8.98
CA GLY A 96 2.57 3.78 -9.33
C GLY A 96 3.77 3.72 -8.38
N LYS A 97 3.75 4.55 -7.32
CA LYS A 97 4.86 4.70 -6.35
C LYS A 97 4.83 3.68 -5.20
N LYS A 98 3.75 2.91 -5.09
CA LYS A 98 3.58 1.90 -4.05
C LYS A 98 3.01 0.62 -4.63
N LEU A 99 3.11 -0.43 -3.84
CA LEU A 99 2.39 -1.67 -4.05
C LEU A 99 1.38 -1.86 -2.93
N GLU A 100 0.32 -2.59 -3.22
CA GLU A 100 -0.64 -3.04 -2.24
C GLU A 100 -0.67 -4.56 -2.23
N LEU A 101 -0.63 -5.13 -1.03
CA LEU A 101 -0.71 -6.57 -0.80
C LEU A 101 -2.02 -6.89 -0.09
N TRP A 102 -2.83 -7.68 -0.77
CA TRP A 102 -4.17 -8.04 -0.35
C TRP A 102 -4.30 -9.54 -0.15
N SER A 103 -5.20 -9.95 0.73
CA SER A 103 -5.76 -11.30 0.63
C SER A 103 -6.63 -11.38 -0.63
N GLN A 104 -6.66 -12.54 -1.27
CA GLN A 104 -7.50 -12.72 -2.46
C GLN A 104 -9.00 -12.43 -2.21
N PRO A 105 -9.61 -12.85 -1.07
CA PRO A 105 -10.99 -12.52 -0.76
C PRO A 105 -11.24 -11.01 -0.63
N ASN A 106 -10.36 -10.29 0.07
CA ASN A 106 -10.54 -8.85 0.31
C ASN A 106 -10.40 -8.05 -0.98
N TRP A 107 -9.44 -8.41 -1.84
CA TRP A 107 -9.31 -7.77 -3.15
C TRP A 107 -10.52 -8.01 -4.05
N ALA A 108 -11.06 -9.24 -4.08
CA ALA A 108 -12.23 -9.57 -4.89
C ALA A 108 -13.47 -8.79 -4.43
N ALA A 109 -13.72 -8.73 -3.12
CA ALA A 109 -14.82 -7.96 -2.55
C ALA A 109 -14.69 -6.46 -2.86
N GLN A 110 -13.49 -5.91 -2.68
CA GLN A 110 -13.24 -4.49 -2.93
C GLN A 110 -13.38 -4.12 -4.41
N THR A 111 -12.91 -5.00 -5.31
CA THR A 111 -13.04 -4.80 -6.75
C THR A 111 -14.51 -4.76 -7.18
N GLU A 112 -15.36 -5.61 -6.59
CA GLU A 112 -16.80 -5.59 -6.85
C GLU A 112 -17.45 -4.28 -6.38
N VAL A 113 -17.07 -3.78 -5.20
CA VAL A 113 -17.51 -2.46 -4.70
C VAL A 113 -17.14 -1.37 -5.72
N PHE A 114 -15.89 -1.35 -6.18
CA PHE A 114 -15.44 -0.37 -7.17
C PHE A 114 -16.23 -0.43 -8.48
N PHE A 115 -16.53 -1.62 -8.99
CA PHE A 115 -17.37 -1.75 -10.19
C PHE A 115 -18.82 -1.32 -9.97
N SER A 116 -19.36 -1.57 -8.77
CA SER A 116 -20.73 -1.18 -8.42
C SER A 116 -20.88 0.34 -8.24
N GLU A 117 -19.88 1.01 -7.67
CA GLU A 117 -19.84 2.46 -7.51
C GLU A 117 -19.55 3.18 -8.84
N SER A 118 -18.77 2.55 -9.74
CA SER A 118 -18.46 3.07 -11.07
C SER A 118 -19.65 3.16 -12.03
N ASN A 119 -20.81 2.60 -11.66
CA ASN A 119 -22.06 2.85 -12.40
C ASN A 119 -22.56 4.30 -12.24
N ASP A 120 -22.05 5.06 -11.26
CA ASP A 120 -22.17 6.51 -11.21
C ASP A 120 -21.04 7.13 -12.06
N LYS A 121 -21.38 7.50 -13.29
CA LYS A 121 -20.48 7.93 -14.38
C LYS A 121 -19.71 9.24 -14.14
N ASN A 122 -18.91 9.35 -13.09
CA ASN A 122 -18.02 10.49 -12.90
C ASN A 122 -16.58 10.01 -12.68
N LEU A 123 -15.92 9.66 -13.80
CA LEU A 123 -14.46 9.62 -13.81
C LEU A 123 -13.94 11.02 -13.41
N PRO A 124 -12.92 11.13 -12.53
CA PRO A 124 -12.34 12.42 -12.22
C PRO A 124 -11.91 13.15 -13.50
N ALA A 125 -12.19 14.45 -13.62
CA ALA A 125 -11.80 15.25 -14.78
C ALA A 125 -10.28 15.20 -15.08
N ALA A 126 -9.47 14.90 -14.06
CA ALA A 126 -8.03 14.66 -14.22
C ALA A 126 -7.70 13.47 -15.15
N LEU A 127 -8.57 12.46 -15.23
CA LEU A 127 -8.40 11.32 -16.16
C LEU A 127 -8.71 11.70 -17.60
N GLU A 128 -9.65 12.63 -17.84
CA GLU A 128 -9.93 13.12 -19.21
C GLU A 128 -8.72 13.85 -19.82
N ALA A 129 -7.88 14.46 -18.98
CA ALA A 129 -6.65 15.11 -19.39
C ALA A 129 -5.49 14.13 -19.64
N ILE A 130 -5.61 12.87 -19.21
CA ILE A 130 -4.63 11.83 -19.47
C ILE A 130 -5.11 11.09 -20.71
N SER A 131 -4.51 11.41 -21.86
CA SER A 131 -4.75 10.66 -23.10
C SER A 131 -4.28 9.22 -22.89
N LEU A 132 -5.22 8.31 -22.62
CA LEU A 132 -5.01 6.86 -22.57
C LEU A 132 -5.05 6.26 -23.98
#